data_AF-A0A059A6J3-F1
#
_entry.id   AF-A0A059A6J3-F1
#
_cell.length_a   1.000
_cell.length_b   1.000
_cell.length_c   1.000
_cell.angle_alpha   90.00
_cell.angle_beta   90.00
_cell.angle_gamma   90.00
#
_symmetry.space_group_name_H-M   'P 1'
#
loop_
_entity.id
_entity.type
_entity.pdbx_description
1 polymer ?
#
loop_
_entity_poly.entity_id
_entity_poly.type
_entity_poly.pdbx_seq_one_letter_code
_entity_poly.pdbx_strand_id
1 'polypeptide(L)' 'MDTSNPVVFVNAELLGRYVGRKVRAVIQVIRNDGSAVIGKSTDEKQIIVKGLPPSQLTTFVEVIGIAE' A
#
# COMPACT_ATOMS: atom_id res chain seq x y z
N MET A 1 -3.63 -16.94 11.31
CA MET A 1 -3.30 -16.74 9.89
C MET A 1 -4.59 -16.99 9.13
N ASP A 2 -5.47 -15.99 9.09
CA ASP A 2 -6.84 -16.13 8.58
C ASP A 2 -6.86 -16.00 7.06
N THR A 3 -7.01 -17.14 6.40
CA THR A 3 -6.95 -17.33 4.94
C THR A 3 -8.27 -17.02 4.22
N SER A 4 -9.25 -16.42 4.87
CA SER A 4 -10.63 -16.29 4.34
C SER A 4 -10.88 -15.09 3.43
N ASN A 5 -9.87 -14.24 3.19
CA ASN A 5 -9.95 -13.16 2.20
C ASN A 5 -8.66 -13.16 1.37
N PRO A 6 -8.67 -13.63 0.11
CA PRO A 6 -7.51 -13.52 -0.75
C PRO A 6 -7.31 -12.04 -1.10
N VAL A 7 -6.64 -11.32 -0.21
CA VAL A 7 -6.24 -9.94 -0.52
C VAL A 7 -5.18 -10.05 -1.60
N VAL A 8 -5.54 -9.60 -2.80
CA VAL A 8 -4.67 -9.67 -3.97
C VAL A 8 -3.43 -8.83 -3.70
N PHE A 9 -2.26 -9.43 -3.89
CA PHE A 9 -1.01 -8.70 -3.83
C PHE A 9 -0.83 -7.89 -5.12
N VAL A 10 -0.72 -6.57 -4.98
CA VAL A 10 -0.63 -5.63 -6.11
C VAL A 10 0.57 -4.70 -5.93
N ASN A 11 1.14 -4.27 -7.04
CA ASN A 11 2.07 -3.16 -7.12
C ASN A 11 1.33 -1.90 -7.63
N ALA A 12 2.04 -0.78 -7.78
CA ALA A 12 1.46 0.47 -8.25
C ALA A 12 0.78 0.35 -9.63
N GLU A 13 1.37 -0.46 -10.53
CA GLU A 13 0.82 -0.68 -11.87
C GLU A 13 -0.47 -1.51 -11.84
N LEU A 14 -0.51 -2.53 -11.00
CA LEU A 14 -1.68 -3.38 -10.82
C LEU A 14 -2.78 -2.66 -10.04
N LEU A 15 -2.46 -1.70 -9.18
CA LEU A 15 -3.43 -0.96 -8.34
C LEU A 15 -4.61 -0.43 -9.19
N GLY A 16 -4.31 0.17 -10.35
CA GLY A 16 -5.32 0.70 -11.27
C GLY A 16 -6.24 -0.35 -11.89
N ARG A 17 -5.85 -1.64 -11.92
CA ARG A 17 -6.71 -2.75 -12.38
C ARG A 17 -7.64 -3.28 -11.28
N TYR A 18 -7.38 -2.95 -10.02
CA TYR A 18 -8.12 -3.46 -8.86
C TYR A 18 -8.89 -2.35 -8.12
N VAL A 19 -9.13 -1.21 -8.76
CA VAL A 19 -9.93 -0.10 -8.21
C VAL A 19 -11.26 -0.62 -7.66
N GLY A 20 -11.61 -0.18 -6.45
CA GLY A 20 -12.80 -0.62 -5.72
C GLY A 20 -12.69 -2.00 -5.06
N ARG A 21 -11.53 -2.67 -5.13
CA ARG A 21 -11.29 -3.96 -4.48
C ARG A 21 -10.27 -3.87 -3.35
N LYS A 22 -10.38 -4.80 -2.40
CA LYS A 22 -9.41 -4.95 -1.32
C LYS A 22 -8.10 -5.54 -1.86
N VAL A 23 -7.01 -4.80 -1.67
CA VAL A 23 -5.68 -5.14 -2.16
C VAL A 23 -4.62 -5.03 -1.06
N ARG A 24 -3.49 -5.70 -1.26
CA ARG A 24 -2.31 -5.69 -0.39
C ARG A 24 -1.12 -5.30 -1.23
N ALA A 25 -0.35 -4.32 -0.79
CA ALA A 25 0.82 -3.86 -1.52
C ALA A 25 1.98 -3.67 -0.55
N VAL A 26 3.19 -4.04 -0.95
CA VAL A 26 4.41 -3.64 -0.24
C VAL A 26 4.95 -2.38 -0.89
N ILE A 27 5.22 -1.39 -0.06
CA ILE A 27 5.81 -0.12 -0.46
C ILE A 27 7.04 0.17 0.37
N GLN A 28 8.05 0.75 -0.25
CA GLN A 28 9.17 1.37 0.42
C GLN A 28 8.78 2.77 0.85
N VAL A 29 8.79 3.08 2.14
CA VAL A 29 8.39 4.39 2.63
C VAL A 29 9.44 5.43 2.22
N ILE A 30 9.02 6.41 1.42
CA ILE A 30 9.86 7.54 1.01
C ILE A 30 9.61 8.72 1.94
N ARG A 31 8.32 8.99 2.22
CA ARG A 31 7.89 10.13 3.02
C ARG A 31 6.64 9.77 3.80
N ASN A 32 6.54 10.32 5.00
CA ASN A 32 5.36 10.27 5.84
C ASN A 32 4.97 11.71 6.22
N ASP A 33 3.78 12.13 5.80
CA ASP A 33 3.23 13.47 6.08
C ASP A 33 2.20 13.44 7.23
N GLY A 34 2.07 12.31 7.94
CA GLY A 34 1.18 12.14 9.10
C GLY A 34 -0.29 11.88 8.74
N SER A 35 -0.77 12.38 7.60
CA SER A 35 -2.10 12.10 7.05
C SER A 35 -2.07 11.18 5.82
N ALA A 36 -0.88 10.99 5.25
CA ALA A 36 -0.62 10.09 4.14
C ALA A 36 0.83 9.61 4.18
N VAL A 37 1.06 8.42 3.64
CA VAL A 37 2.40 7.87 3.39
C VAL A 37 2.63 7.82 1.90
N ILE A 38 3.74 8.40 1.46
CA ILE A 38 4.22 8.27 0.10
C ILE A 38 5.26 7.16 0.09
N GLY A 39 4.95 6.08 -0.62
CA GLY A 39 5.84 4.96 -0.80
C GLY A 39 6.19 4.69 -2.25
N LYS A 40 7.27 3.96 -2.48
CA LYS A 40 7.68 3.43 -3.78
C LYS A 40 7.33 1.94 -3.83
N SER A 41 6.62 1.50 -4.86
CA SER A 41 6.37 0.08 -5.08
C SER A 41 7.60 -0.61 -5.68
N THR A 42 7.56 -1.94 -5.79
CA THR A 42 8.61 -2.75 -6.42
C THR A 42 8.84 -2.41 -7.90
N ASP A 43 7.83 -1.83 -8.56
CA ASP A 43 7.90 -1.34 -9.95
C ASP A 43 8.46 0.09 -10.06
N GLU A 44 9.09 0.58 -9.01
CA GLU A 44 9.62 1.94 -8.89
C GLU A 44 8.62 3.10 -8.98
N LYS A 45 7.34 2.81 -9.23
CA LYS A 45 6.24 3.76 -9.21
C LYS A 45 5.83 4.14 -7.79
N GLN A 46 5.37 5.37 -7.63
CA GLN A 46 4.89 5.88 -6.34
C GLN A 46 3.48 5.38 -6.03
N ILE A 47 3.23 5.08 -4.76
CA ILE A 47 1.92 4.77 -4.19
C ILE A 47 1.68 5.73 -3.03
N ILE A 48 0.51 6.37 -3.04
CA ILE A 48 0.07 7.25 -1.97
C ILE A 48 -0.93 6.48 -1.13
N VAL A 49 -0.56 6.21 0.11
CA VAL A 49 -1.42 5.56 1.09
C VAL A 49 -2.06 6.64 1.92
N LYS A 50 -3.35 6.88 1.69
CA LYS A 50 -4.15 7.80 2.50
C LYS A 50 -4.46 7.14 3.84
N GLY A 51 -4.27 7.86 4.94
CA GLY A 51 -4.57 7.37 6.28
C GLY A 51 -3.48 7.70 7.29
N LEU A 52 -3.79 7.44 8.56
CA LEU A 52 -2.84 7.59 9.66
C LEU A 52 -1.92 6.37 9.69
N PRO A 53 -0.64 6.49 9.32
CA PRO A 53 0.27 5.38 9.48
C PRO A 53 0.56 5.09 10.96
N PRO A 54 0.98 3.86 11.28
CA PRO A 54 1.56 3.57 12.58
C PRO A 54 2.78 4.48 12.82
N SER A 55 3.00 4.84 14.09
CA SER A 55 4.03 5.81 14.53
C SER A 55 5.46 5.45 14.14
N GLN A 56 5.73 4.18 13.81
CA GLN A 56 7.01 3.72 13.28
C GLN A 56 6.81 2.99 11.96
N LEU A 57 7.11 3.69 10.87
CA LEU A 57 7.21 3.08 9.55
C LEU A 57 8.65 2.62 9.33
N THR A 58 8.83 1.34 9.00
CA THR A 58 10.11 0.77 8.55
C THR A 58 10.40 1.14 7.09
N THR A 59 11.59 0.80 6.58
CA THR A 59 11.97 1.05 5.18
C THR A 59 10.96 0.46 4.20
N PHE A 60 10.49 -0.77 4.45
CA PHE A 60 9.41 -1.40 3.70
C PHE A 60 8.24 -1.66 4.62
N VAL A 61 7.04 -1.33 4.15
CA VAL A 61 5.78 -1.55 4.86
C VAL A 61 4.78 -2.22 3.95
N GLU A 62 3.93 -3.05 4.55
CA GLU A 62 2.85 -3.69 3.86
C GLU A 62 1.55 -2.97 4.17
N VAL A 63 0.82 -2.63 3.11
CA VAL A 63 -0.39 -1.82 3.16
C VAL A 63 -1.54 -2.68 2.69
N ILE A 64 -2.60 -2.74 3.48
CA ILE A 64 -3.84 -3.42 3.15
C ILE A 64 -4.93 -2.37 3.11
N GLY A 65 -5.59 -2.22 1.96
CA GLY A 65 -6.60 -1.19 1.76
C GLY A 65 -7.50 -1.46 0.56
N ILE A 66 -8.33 -0.50 0.22
CA ILE A 66 -9.10 -0.50 -1.02
C ILE A 66 -8.32 0.33 -2.04
N ALA A 67 -8.12 -0.20 -3.25
CA ALA A 67 -7.55 0.60 -4.33
C ALA A 67 -8.57 1.66 -4.76
N GLU A 68 -8.11 2.90 -4.85
CA GLU A 68 -8.89 4.07 -5.31
C GLU A 68 -8.49 4.43 -6.74
#